data_AF-A0A227J282-F1
#
_entry.id   AF-A0A227J282-F1
#
_cell.length_a   1.000
_cell.length_b   1.000
_cell.length_c   1.000
_cell.angle_alpha   90.00
_cell.angle_beta   90.00
_cell.angle_gamma   90.00
#
_symmetry.space_group_name_H-M   'P 1'
#
loop_
_entity.id
_entity.type
_entity.pdbx_description
1 polymer ?
#
loop_
_entity_poly.entity_id
_entity_poly.type
_entity_poly.pdbx_seq_one_letter_code
_entity_poly.pdbx_strand_id
1 'polypeptide(L)'
;REIEGLIEESNLDLINENANKDGKVIPTQRDLLAGIVAKHYAKTHILPRDVVQAHEVGDIHYHDLDYAPFFPMFNCMLIDLKGMLTHGFKMGNAEIDTPKSI
;
A
#
# COMPACT_ATOMS: atom_id res chain seq x y z
N ARG A 1 16.74 1.50 12.39
CA ARG A 1 16.62 2.97 12.18
C ARG A 1 15.20 3.39 11.83
N GLU A 2 14.66 3.08 10.64
CA GLU A 2 13.27 3.49 10.31
C GLU A 2 12.21 2.83 11.21
N ILE A 3 12.32 1.53 11.46
CA ILE A 3 11.41 0.78 12.34
C ILE A 3 11.46 1.31 13.79
N GLU A 4 12.66 1.59 14.31
CA GLU A 4 12.83 2.18 15.66
C GLU A 4 12.20 3.57 15.72
N GLY A 5 12.43 4.41 14.70
CA GLY A 5 11.83 5.73 14.62
C GLY A 5 10.30 5.74 14.49
N LEU A 6 9.72 4.68 13.92
CA LEU A 6 8.27 4.47 13.92
C LEU A 6 7.75 4.07 15.32
N ILE A 7 8.42 3.13 16.00
CA ILE A 7 8.01 2.63 17.32
C ILE A 7 8.13 3.73 18.39
N GLU A 8 9.17 4.54 18.33
CA GLU A 8 9.43 5.64 19.27
C GLU A 8 8.67 6.93 18.89
N GLU A 9 7.91 6.90 17.79
CA GLU A 9 7.25 8.08 17.20
C GLU A 9 8.19 9.28 16.95
N SER A 10 9.47 9.01 16.73
CA SER A 10 10.52 10.03 16.59
C SER A 10 10.81 10.43 15.14
N ASN A 11 10.33 9.65 14.16
CA ASN A 11 10.49 9.95 12.73
C ASN A 11 9.23 10.62 12.16
N LEU A 12 9.14 11.94 12.27
CA LEU A 12 7.97 12.72 11.83
C LEU A 12 7.72 12.67 10.32
N ASP A 13 8.76 12.55 9.49
CA ASP A 13 8.60 12.46 8.04
C ASP A 13 7.87 11.18 7.64
N LEU A 14 8.18 10.09 8.35
CA LEU A 14 7.53 8.79 8.14
C LEU A 14 6.10 8.77 8.73
N ILE A 15 5.89 9.35 9.90
CA ILE A 15 4.57 9.42 10.55
C ILE A 15 3.60 10.28 9.74
N ASN A 16 4.11 11.32 9.07
CA ASN A 16 3.32 12.25 8.27
C ASN A 16 3.45 12.02 6.74
N GLU A 17 3.94 10.85 6.32
CA GLU A 17 4.13 10.52 4.89
C GLU A 17 2.81 10.64 4.11
N ASN A 18 1.68 10.33 4.76
CA ASN A 18 0.35 10.45 4.17
C ASN A 18 -0.56 11.34 5.03
N ALA A 19 -0.88 12.52 4.51
CA ALA A 19 -1.73 13.51 5.21
C ALA A 19 -3.16 13.01 5.52
N ASN A 20 -3.63 11.94 4.85
CA ASN A 20 -4.94 11.33 5.09
C ASN A 20 -4.88 10.16 6.10
N LYS A 21 -3.69 9.70 6.50
CA LYS A 21 -3.51 8.61 7.47
C LYS A 21 -2.94 9.18 8.77
N ASP A 22 -3.66 9.02 9.87
CA ASP A 22 -3.14 9.40 11.19
C ASP A 22 -2.04 8.41 11.61
N GLY A 23 -0.78 8.82 11.55
CA GLY A 23 0.38 8.00 11.90
C GLY A 23 0.43 7.56 13.37
N LYS A 24 -0.45 8.08 14.23
CA LYS A 24 -0.53 7.71 15.65
C LYS A 24 -1.53 6.59 15.94
N VAL A 25 -2.39 6.25 14.98
CA VAL A 25 -3.34 5.14 15.18
C VAL A 25 -2.73 3.80 14.79
N ILE A 26 -3.03 2.76 15.57
CA ILE A 26 -2.48 1.42 15.42
C ILE A 26 -2.59 0.85 13.99
N PRO A 27 -3.72 1.01 13.25
CA PRO A 27 -3.79 0.54 11.87
C PRO A 27 -2.74 1.18 10.96
N THR A 28 -2.52 2.49 11.09
CA THR A 28 -1.52 3.23 10.30
C THR A 28 -0.11 2.81 10.68
N GLN A 29 0.19 2.66 11.98
CA GLN A 29 1.51 2.19 12.41
C GLN A 29 1.83 0.79 11.86
N ARG A 30 0.85 -0.11 11.80
CA ARG A 30 1.02 -1.45 11.19
C ARG A 30 1.25 -1.38 9.69
N ASP A 31 0.52 -0.50 8.99
CA ASP A 31 0.66 -0.28 7.55
C ASP A 31 2.04 0.34 7.22
N LEU A 32 2.48 1.36 7.96
CA LEU A 32 3.82 1.96 7.83
C LEU A 32 4.94 0.93 8.07
N LEU A 33 4.79 0.06 9.07
CA LEU A 33 5.75 -1.01 9.33
C LEU A 33 5.85 -1.98 8.16
N ALA A 34 4.72 -2.39 7.58
CA ALA A 34 4.69 -3.25 6.40
C ALA A 34 5.33 -2.53 5.20
N GLY A 35 5.07 -1.24 5.02
CA GLY A 35 5.64 -0.40 3.97
C GLY A 35 7.16 -0.27 4.05
N ILE A 36 7.73 -0.07 5.24
CA ILE A 36 9.19 -0.05 5.47
C ILE A 36 9.82 -1.37 4.99
N VAL A 37 9.24 -2.51 5.40
CA VAL A 37 9.74 -3.84 5.04
C VAL A 37 9.62 -4.08 3.53
N ALA A 38 8.48 -3.74 2.93
CA ALA A 38 8.22 -3.89 1.51
C ALA A 38 9.19 -3.04 0.67
N LYS A 39 9.34 -1.75 0.99
CA LYS A 39 10.27 -0.81 0.33
C LYS A 39 11.71 -1.31 0.41
N HIS A 40 12.15 -1.78 1.58
CA HIS A 40 13.47 -2.36 1.75
C HIS A 40 13.69 -3.59 0.88
N TYR A 41 12.76 -4.55 0.92
CA TYR A 41 12.88 -5.81 0.16
C TYR A 41 12.85 -5.56 -1.36
N ALA A 42 11.94 -4.69 -1.82
CA ALA A 42 11.85 -4.30 -3.22
C ALA A 42 13.17 -3.75 -3.76
N LYS A 43 13.77 -2.78 -3.06
CA LYS A 43 15.03 -2.14 -3.47
C LYS A 43 16.24 -3.08 -3.44
N THR A 44 16.24 -4.05 -2.52
CA THR A 44 17.39 -4.92 -2.30
C THR A 44 17.35 -6.20 -3.11
N HIS A 45 16.17 -6.73 -3.41
CA HIS A 45 16.01 -8.07 -3.99
C HIS A 45 15.17 -8.13 -5.28
N ILE A 46 14.29 -7.15 -5.56
CA ILE A 46 13.35 -7.25 -6.69
C ILE A 46 13.71 -6.29 -7.83
N LEU A 47 13.92 -5.01 -7.51
CA LEU A 47 14.11 -3.98 -8.52
C LEU A 47 15.54 -4.01 -9.10
N PRO A 48 15.70 -3.74 -10.40
CA PRO A 48 17.00 -3.50 -11.01
C PRO A 48 17.76 -2.36 -10.31
N ARG A 49 19.08 -2.50 -10.16
CA ARG A 49 19.91 -1.56 -9.39
C ARG A 49 19.92 -0.15 -9.95
N ASP A 50 19.89 -0.03 -11.28
CA ASP A 50 19.80 1.24 -11.99
C ASP A 50 18.47 1.97 -11.72
N VAL A 51 17.36 1.25 -11.68
CA VAL A 51 16.04 1.81 -11.31
C VAL A 51 16.04 2.29 -9.86
N VAL A 52 16.59 1.50 -8.94
CA VAL A 52 16.70 1.88 -7.53
C VAL A 52 17.54 3.15 -7.37
N GLN A 53 18.71 3.20 -8.02
CA GLN A 53 19.59 4.35 -7.96
C GLN A 53 18.92 5.60 -8.51
N ALA A 54 18.28 5.52 -9.68
CA ALA A 54 17.56 6.62 -10.29
C ALA A 54 16.43 7.14 -9.38
N HIS A 55 15.74 6.23 -8.66
CA HIS A 55 14.73 6.61 -7.68
C HIS A 55 15.32 7.33 -6.46
N GLU A 56 16.43 6.83 -5.91
CA GLU A 56 17.07 7.38 -4.71
C GLU A 56 17.69 8.76 -4.93
N VAL A 57 18.24 9.02 -6.13
CA VAL A 57 18.80 10.34 -6.48
C VAL A 57 17.74 11.33 -6.97
N GLY A 58 16.50 10.88 -7.17
CA GLY A 58 15.39 11.70 -7.62
C GLY A 58 15.30 11.92 -9.14
N ASP A 59 16.07 11.17 -9.93
CA ASP A 59 15.97 11.20 -11.40
C ASP A 59 14.62 10.65 -11.88
N ILE A 60 14.10 9.64 -11.16
CA ILE A 60 12.74 9.11 -11.33
C ILE A 60 12.02 9.00 -9.99
N HIS A 61 10.70 8.86 -10.03
CA HIS A 61 9.91 8.54 -8.86
C HIS A 61 9.13 7.24 -9.10
N TYR A 62 9.53 6.17 -8.40
CA TYR A 62 8.80 4.91 -8.41
C TYR A 62 7.62 5.04 -7.43
N HIS A 63 6.40 5.12 -7.96
CA HIS A 63 5.18 5.24 -7.15
C HIS A 63 4.87 3.95 -6.37
N ASP A 64 4.29 4.11 -5.18
CA ASP A 64 3.79 3.01 -4.33
C ASP A 64 4.84 1.95 -4.00
N LEU A 65 6.10 2.35 -3.80
CA LEU A 65 7.23 1.44 -3.54
C LEU A 65 7.10 0.66 -2.21
N ASP A 66 6.29 1.18 -1.29
CA ASP A 66 5.86 0.55 -0.05
C ASP A 66 4.79 -0.55 -0.27
N TYR A 67 4.24 -0.67 -1.47
CA TYR A 67 3.29 -1.71 -1.86
C TYR A 67 3.86 -2.61 -2.97
N ALA A 68 4.26 -2.03 -4.11
CA ALA A 68 4.77 -2.74 -5.28
C ALA A 68 6.28 -2.53 -5.46
N PRO A 69 7.03 -3.53 -5.98
CA PRO A 69 6.60 -4.83 -6.48
C PRO A 69 6.52 -5.93 -5.41
N PHE A 70 6.71 -5.61 -4.12
CA PHE A 70 6.75 -6.61 -3.06
C PHE A 70 5.43 -7.38 -2.95
N PHE A 71 4.30 -6.65 -2.98
CA PHE A 71 2.98 -7.24 -3.15
C PHE A 71 2.49 -7.00 -4.59
N PRO A 72 1.86 -7.99 -5.24
CA PRO A 72 1.34 -7.86 -6.60
C PRO A 72 -0.02 -7.12 -6.59
N MET A 73 -0.02 -5.89 -6.08
CA MET A 73 -1.19 -5.01 -6.08
C MET A 73 -1.19 -4.12 -7.32
N PHE A 74 -2.39 -3.87 -7.85
CA PHE A 74 -2.60 -2.90 -8.92
C PHE A 74 -2.89 -1.53 -8.32
N ASN A 75 -2.64 -0.47 -9.10
CA ASN A 75 -2.94 0.89 -8.68
C ASN A 75 -4.46 1.13 -8.65
N CYS A 76 -5.02 1.61 -9.76
CA CYS A 76 -6.43 1.97 -9.86
C CYS A 76 -7.17 1.06 -10.84
N MET A 77 -8.47 0.90 -10.60
CA MET A 77 -9.39 0.25 -11.52
C MET A 77 -10.79 0.84 -11.40
N LEU A 78 -11.57 0.76 -12.50
CA LEU A 78 -13.00 1.01 -12.46
C LEU A 78 -13.71 -0.29 -12.09
N ILE A 79 -14.43 -0.28 -10.97
CA ILE A 79 -15.14 -1.46 -10.48
C ILE A 79 -16.40 -1.69 -11.33
N ASP A 80 -16.55 -2.90 -11.86
CA ASP A 80 -17.78 -3.32 -12.56
C ASP A 80 -18.91 -3.62 -11.56
N LEU A 81 -19.44 -2.55 -10.96
CA LEU A 81 -20.53 -2.65 -10.01
C LEU A 81 -21.79 -3.23 -10.66
N LYS A 82 -22.02 -2.95 -11.95
CA LYS A 82 -23.16 -3.50 -12.69
C LYS A 82 -23.07 -5.03 -12.72
N GLY A 83 -21.95 -5.58 -13.17
CA GLY A 83 -21.73 -7.02 -13.22
C GLY A 83 -21.85 -7.68 -11.84
N MET A 84 -21.25 -7.07 -10.81
CA MET A 84 -21.33 -7.57 -9.43
C MET A 84 -22.78 -7.62 -8.92
N LEU A 85 -23.57 -6.56 -9.12
CA LEU A 85 -24.93 -6.50 -8.60
C LEU A 85 -25.93 -7.30 -9.44
N THR A 86 -25.68 -7.53 -10.74
CA THR A 86 -26.59 -8.32 -11.59
C THR A 86 -26.38 -9.82 -11.50
N HIS A 87 -25.17 -10.28 -11.17
CA HIS A 87 -24.84 -11.72 -11.14
C HIS A 87 -24.50 -12.25 -9.75
N GLY A 88 -24.50 -11.39 -8.74
CA GLY A 88 -23.95 -11.70 -7.42
C GLY A 88 -22.42 -11.72 -7.42
N PHE A 89 -21.84 -11.78 -6.24
CA PHE A 89 -20.40 -11.82 -6.04
C PHE A 89 -20.04 -12.36 -4.65
N LYS A 90 -18.80 -12.82 -4.48
CA LYS A 90 -18.29 -13.23 -3.16
C LYS A 90 -17.57 -12.09 -2.48
N MET A 91 -17.91 -11.82 -1.21
CA MET A 91 -17.22 -10.85 -0.36
C MET A 91 -16.74 -11.53 0.92
N GLY A 92 -15.42 -11.73 1.01
CA GLY A 92 -14.83 -12.55 2.07
C GLY A 92 -15.37 -13.98 2.04
N ASN A 93 -16.15 -14.34 3.06
CA ASN A 93 -16.79 -15.66 3.17
C ASN A 93 -18.27 -15.67 2.79
N ALA A 94 -18.85 -14.52 2.43
CA ALA A 94 -20.26 -14.41 2.06
C ALA A 94 -20.44 -14.47 0.55
N GLU A 95 -21.38 -15.29 0.09
CA GLU A 95 -21.93 -15.22 -1.27
C GLU A 95 -23.06 -14.17 -1.24
N ILE A 96 -22.92 -13.10 -2.03
CA ILE A 96 -23.87 -11.99 -2.12
C ILE A 96 -24.71 -12.17 -3.38
N ASP A 97 -26.03 -12.32 -3.19
CA ASP A 97 -27.01 -12.36 -4.29
C ASP A 97 -27.35 -10.95 -4.79
N THR A 98 -28.02 -10.88 -5.95
CA THR A 98 -28.59 -9.64 -6.50
C THR A 98 -29.44 -8.90 -5.46
N PRO A 99 -29.17 -7.61 -5.21
CA PRO A 99 -29.92 -6.82 -4.21
C PRO A 99 -31.40 -6.70 -4.60
N LYS A 100 -32.28 -6.74 -3.59
CA LYS A 100 -33.75 -6.71 -3.76
C LYS A 100 -34.37 -5.35 -3.42
N SER A 101 -33.56 -4.44 -2.91
CA SER A 101 -33.91 -3.05 -2.64
C SER A 101 -32.68 -2.18 -2.90
N ILE A 102 -32.93 -0.89 -3.10
CA ILE A 102 -31.89 0.14 -2.93
C ILE A 102 -31.58 0.33 -1.45
#